data_AF-A0AAD2GEM7-F1
#
_entry.id   AF-A0AAD2GEM7-F1
#
_cell.length_a   1.000
_cell.length_b   1.000
_cell.length_c   1.000
_cell.angle_alpha   90.00
_cell.angle_beta   90.00
_cell.angle_gamma   90.00
#
_symmetry.space_group_name_H-M   'P 1'
#
loop_
_entity.id
_entity.type
_entity.pdbx_description
1 polymer ?
#
loop_
_entity_poly.entity_id
_entity_poly.type
_entity_poly.pdbx_seq_one_letter_code
_entity_poly.pdbx_strand_id
1 'polypeptide(L)'
;MHKKSQPRQVRRAKKKGRLWRPLPIWYGILIPRTVKEALALDDDNGNHFWHEAMEQEIASLIAMNCFDFHSSNYKPGPNSQFAPLRMIFEAMQDGRRKVRLVCGGHLVDPRGISTRSTVVKGVSVHLLDMIANHYGLTIVHGDVGNAFITANCLEGIHLDLSLESAKALLLLLTKPSMGSKLVLQRS
;
A
#
# COMPACT_ATOMS: atom_id res chain seq x y z
N MET A 1 -12.62 -3.13 -59.11
CA MET A 1 -12.78 -4.11 -58.01
C MET A 1 -11.79 -3.78 -56.89
N HIS A 2 -12.26 -3.20 -55.79
CA HIS A 2 -11.42 -2.83 -54.63
C HIS A 2 -11.15 -4.07 -53.77
N LYS A 3 -9.89 -4.53 -53.69
CA LYS A 3 -9.49 -5.61 -52.76
C LYS A 3 -9.37 -5.03 -51.35
N LYS A 4 -10.29 -5.41 -50.45
CA LYS A 4 -10.19 -5.09 -49.01
C LYS A 4 -8.98 -5.80 -48.42
N SER A 5 -8.04 -5.06 -47.83
CA SER A 5 -6.94 -5.61 -47.05
C SER A 5 -7.47 -6.14 -45.72
N GLN A 6 -7.20 -7.42 -45.43
CA GLN A 6 -7.52 -8.04 -44.14
C GLN A 6 -6.63 -7.43 -43.05
N PRO A 7 -7.15 -7.03 -41.87
CA PRO A 7 -6.32 -6.56 -40.78
C PRO A 7 -5.46 -7.72 -40.26
N ARG A 8 -4.14 -7.50 -40.22
CA ARG A 8 -3.15 -8.44 -39.69
C ARG A 8 -3.42 -8.63 -38.20
N GLN A 9 -4.09 -9.71 -37.80
CA GLN A 9 -4.24 -10.08 -36.40
C GLN A 9 -2.86 -10.37 -35.80
N VAL A 10 -2.28 -9.40 -35.10
CA VAL A 10 -1.11 -9.60 -34.26
C VAL A 10 -1.57 -10.38 -33.03
N ARG A 11 -1.51 -11.71 -33.09
CA ARG A 11 -1.57 -12.55 -31.89
C ARG A 11 -0.39 -12.15 -31.00
N ARG A 12 -0.63 -11.28 -30.00
CA ARG A 12 0.35 -11.06 -28.93
C ARG A 12 0.62 -12.41 -28.29
N ALA A 13 1.80 -12.97 -28.53
CA ALA A 13 2.25 -14.15 -27.82
C ALA A 13 2.17 -13.84 -26.32
N LYS A 14 1.40 -14.64 -25.57
CA LYS A 14 1.46 -14.59 -24.10
C LYS A 14 2.91 -14.88 -23.74
N LYS A 15 3.63 -13.89 -23.20
CA LYS A 15 4.95 -14.10 -22.63
C LYS A 15 4.83 -15.30 -21.68
N LYS A 16 5.65 -16.34 -21.88
CA LYS A 16 5.74 -17.46 -20.93
C LYS A 16 5.83 -16.86 -19.53
N GLY A 17 5.00 -17.35 -18.61
CA GLY A 17 4.96 -16.85 -17.23
C GLY A 17 6.38 -16.73 -16.69
N ARG A 18 6.66 -15.65 -15.95
CA ARG A 18 7.95 -15.49 -15.28
C ARG A 18 8.21 -16.77 -14.48
N LEU A 19 9.32 -17.45 -14.75
CA LEU A 19 9.81 -18.58 -13.95
C LEU A 19 9.65 -18.23 -12.46
N TRP A 20 9.12 -19.16 -11.68
CA TRP A 20 8.92 -19.01 -10.24
C TRP A 20 10.28 -18.66 -9.62
N ARG A 21 10.46 -17.38 -9.27
CA ARG A 21 11.72 -16.91 -8.66
C ARG A 21 11.64 -17.18 -7.17
N PRO A 22 12.69 -17.74 -6.54
CA PRO A 22 12.74 -17.92 -5.09
C PRO A 22 12.46 -16.58 -4.39
N LEU A 23 11.89 -16.66 -3.19
CA LEU A 23 11.65 -15.47 -2.39
C LEU A 23 12.98 -14.79 -2.05
N PRO A 24 13.05 -13.45 -2.11
CA PRO A 24 14.25 -12.75 -1.69
C PRO A 24 14.46 -12.96 -0.19
N ILE A 25 15.72 -13.09 0.21
CA ILE A 25 16.13 -13.21 1.61
C ILE A 25 16.83 -11.92 1.99
N TRP A 26 16.30 -11.20 2.98
CA TRP A 26 16.95 -10.03 3.56
C TRP A 26 17.23 -10.30 5.03
N TYR A 27 18.48 -10.09 5.47
CA TYR A 27 18.92 -10.32 6.84
C TYR A 27 18.58 -11.73 7.39
N GLY A 28 18.60 -12.75 6.53
CA GLY A 28 18.25 -14.14 6.89
C GLY A 28 16.75 -14.43 6.98
N ILE A 29 15.89 -13.47 6.66
CA ILE A 29 14.43 -13.60 6.67
C ILE A 29 13.93 -13.68 5.22
N LEU A 30 13.07 -14.66 4.94
CA LEU A 30 12.36 -14.76 3.66
C LEU A 30 11.31 -13.65 3.57
N ILE A 31 11.37 -12.88 2.48
CA ILE A 31 10.45 -11.77 2.25
C ILE A 31 9.29 -12.25 1.36
N PRO A 32 8.06 -12.34 1.89
CA PRO A 32 6.90 -12.76 1.12
C PRO A 32 6.52 -11.71 0.08
N ARG A 33 5.89 -12.15 -1.02
CA ARG A 33 5.34 -11.25 -2.04
C ARG A 33 3.84 -11.08 -1.92
N THR A 34 3.18 -11.98 -1.20
CA THR A 34 1.73 -12.05 -1.04
C THR A 34 1.37 -12.36 0.40
N VAL A 35 0.21 -11.89 0.85
CA VAL A 35 -0.29 -12.11 2.22
C VAL A 35 -0.36 -13.60 2.56
N LYS A 36 -0.81 -14.44 1.61
CA LYS A 36 -0.85 -15.90 1.80
C LYS A 36 0.53 -16.50 2.04
N GLU A 37 1.55 -16.02 1.32
CA GLU A 37 2.93 -16.48 1.51
C GLU A 37 3.45 -16.01 2.88
N ALA A 38 3.09 -14.79 3.31
CA ALA A 38 3.48 -14.26 4.61
C ALA A 38 2.92 -15.12 5.76
N LEU A 39 1.64 -15.48 5.69
CA LEU A 39 1.00 -16.35 6.68
C LEU A 39 1.58 -17.77 6.66
N ALA A 40 1.87 -18.32 5.48
CA ALA A 40 2.52 -19.63 5.38
C ALA A 40 3.93 -19.63 6.01
N LEU A 41 4.70 -18.56 5.82
CA LEU A 41 6.03 -18.41 6.44
C LEU A 41 5.95 -18.27 7.95
N ASP A 42 4.92 -17.60 8.46
CA ASP A 42 4.64 -17.50 9.90
C ASP A 42 4.31 -18.90 10.48
N ASP A 43 3.42 -19.65 9.81
CA ASP A 43 3.05 -21.02 10.18
C ASP A 43 4.25 -21.98 10.16
N ASP A 44 5.06 -21.94 9.08
CA ASP A 44 6.27 -22.78 8.92
C ASP A 44 7.33 -22.49 9.99
N ASN A 45 7.40 -21.24 10.47
CA ASN A 45 8.36 -20.79 11.47
C ASN A 45 7.80 -20.86 12.90
N GLY A 46 6.52 -21.24 13.06
CA GLY A 46 5.82 -21.30 14.34
C GLY A 46 5.72 -19.94 15.04
N ASN A 47 5.66 -18.83 14.30
CA ASN A 47 5.52 -17.48 14.85
C ASN A 47 4.48 -16.66 14.08
N HIS A 48 4.24 -15.43 14.53
CA HIS A 48 3.20 -14.55 13.96
C HIS A 48 3.75 -13.17 13.59
N PHE A 49 5.04 -13.07 13.26
CA PHE A 49 5.69 -11.79 13.09
C PHE A 49 5.21 -11.02 11.85
N TRP A 50 4.92 -11.71 10.75
CA TRP A 50 4.34 -11.04 9.58
C TRP A 50 2.89 -10.67 9.83
N HIS A 51 2.12 -11.53 10.49
CA HIS A 51 0.74 -11.26 10.89
C HIS A 51 0.64 -10.01 11.80
N GLU A 52 1.44 -9.94 12.86
CA GLU A 52 1.48 -8.80 13.78
C GLU A 52 1.90 -7.51 13.07
N ALA A 53 2.87 -7.58 12.15
CA ALA A 53 3.29 -6.41 11.38
C ALA A 53 2.19 -5.93 10.41
N MET A 54 1.40 -6.85 9.83
CA MET A 54 0.21 -6.50 9.05
C MET A 54 -0.88 -5.85 9.91
N GLU A 55 -1.09 -6.36 11.13
CA GLU A 55 -2.03 -5.81 12.11
C GLU A 55 -1.71 -4.36 12.46
N GLN A 56 -0.45 -4.10 12.80
CA GLN A 56 0.02 -2.77 13.17
C GLN A 56 -0.16 -1.75 12.04
N GLU A 57 0.17 -2.13 10.80
CA GLU A 57 0.01 -1.26 9.63
C GLU A 57 -1.46 -0.89 9.40
N ILE A 58 -2.36 -1.88 9.38
CA ILE A 58 -3.80 -1.63 9.17
C ILE A 58 -4.38 -0.81 10.32
N ALA A 59 -4.04 -1.14 11.57
CA ALA A 59 -4.49 -0.40 12.75
C ALA A 59 -4.07 1.08 12.67
N SER A 60 -2.84 1.36 12.24
CA SER A 60 -2.34 2.72 12.06
C SER A 60 -3.15 3.50 11.00
N LEU A 61 -3.47 2.86 9.87
CA LEU A 61 -4.25 3.49 8.80
C LEU A 61 -5.70 3.76 9.20
N ILE A 62 -6.32 2.86 9.95
CA ILE A 62 -7.66 3.04 10.49
C ILE A 62 -7.67 4.18 11.51
N ALA A 63 -6.67 4.24 12.40
CA ALA A 63 -6.56 5.31 13.41
C ALA A 63 -6.41 6.71 12.79
N MET A 64 -5.84 6.81 11.59
CA MET A 64 -5.73 8.05 10.83
C MET A 64 -6.95 8.36 9.95
N ASN A 65 -8.04 7.58 10.05
CA ASN A 65 -9.25 7.72 9.21
C ASN A 65 -8.94 7.71 7.70
N CYS A 66 -8.00 6.86 7.26
CA CYS A 66 -7.60 6.79 5.85
C CYS A 66 -8.69 6.19 4.93
N PHE A 67 -9.67 5.47 5.49
CA PHE A 67 -10.66 4.71 4.72
C PHE A 67 -12.10 5.02 5.14
N ASP A 68 -12.95 5.23 4.14
CA ASP A 68 -14.41 5.25 4.29
C ASP A 68 -15.01 3.91 3.84
N PHE A 69 -15.51 3.12 4.80
CA PHE A 69 -16.09 1.81 4.52
C PHE A 69 -17.52 1.94 3.99
N HIS A 70 -17.75 1.41 2.80
CA HIS A 70 -19.05 1.38 2.14
C HIS A 70 -19.57 -0.07 2.00
N SER A 71 -20.88 -0.23 1.87
CA SER A 71 -21.50 -1.55 1.70
C SER A 71 -21.18 -2.16 0.32
N SER A 72 -21.27 -3.49 0.19
CA SER A 72 -20.97 -4.21 -1.06
C SER A 72 -21.80 -3.77 -2.28
N ASN A 73 -22.93 -3.08 -2.07
CA ASN A 73 -23.79 -2.58 -3.14
C ASN A 73 -23.49 -1.13 -3.54
N TYR A 74 -22.47 -0.53 -2.93
CA TYR A 74 -22.05 0.83 -3.24
C TYR A 74 -21.50 0.90 -4.66
N LYS A 75 -22.06 1.83 -5.44
CA LYS A 75 -21.58 2.12 -6.79
C LYS A 75 -20.73 3.38 -6.72
N PRO A 76 -19.43 3.30 -7.08
CA PRO A 76 -18.58 4.48 -7.08
C PRO A 76 -19.16 5.54 -8.04
N GLY A 77 -19.00 6.81 -7.66
CA GLY A 77 -19.47 7.93 -8.47
C GLY A 77 -18.78 8.00 -9.85
N PRO A 78 -19.34 8.75 -10.81
CA PRO A 78 -18.86 8.78 -12.20
C PRO A 78 -17.41 9.26 -12.36
N ASN A 79 -16.88 10.01 -11.39
CA ASN A 79 -15.51 10.53 -11.40
C ASN A 79 -14.53 9.70 -10.57
N SER A 80 -14.94 8.52 -10.08
CA SER A 80 -14.10 7.72 -9.22
C SER A 80 -13.23 6.74 -10.01
N GLN A 81 -11.97 6.64 -9.61
CA GLN A 81 -10.99 5.78 -10.27
C GLN A 81 -10.67 4.55 -9.42
N PHE A 82 -10.48 3.41 -10.09
CA PHE A 82 -10.11 2.17 -9.44
C PHE A 82 -8.60 2.12 -9.20
N ALA A 83 -8.19 1.83 -7.97
CA ALA A 83 -6.80 1.57 -7.65
C ALA A 83 -6.63 0.26 -6.86
N PRO A 84 -5.75 -0.67 -7.29
CA PRO A 84 -5.52 -1.90 -6.55
C PRO A 84 -4.64 -1.64 -5.33
N LEU A 85 -4.99 -2.28 -4.21
CA LEU A 85 -4.15 -2.33 -3.02
C LEU A 85 -3.16 -3.49 -3.08
N ARG A 86 -1.94 -3.26 -2.59
CA ARG A 86 -0.93 -4.31 -2.39
C ARG A 86 -0.23 -4.11 -1.06
N MET A 87 0.03 -5.21 -0.36
CA MET A 87 0.96 -5.20 0.78
C MET A 87 2.39 -5.42 0.31
N ILE A 88 3.30 -4.59 0.81
CA ILE A 88 4.74 -4.68 0.59
C ILE A 88 5.39 -5.09 1.90
N PHE A 89 6.24 -6.12 1.84
CA PHE A 89 6.93 -6.68 2.99
C PHE A 89 8.41 -6.32 2.95
N GLU A 90 8.96 -5.97 4.11
CA GLU A 90 10.35 -5.58 4.30
C GLU A 90 10.84 -6.13 5.65
N ALA A 91 12.11 -6.53 5.71
CA ALA A 91 12.79 -6.88 6.95
C ALA A 91 13.84 -5.82 7.26
N MET A 92 13.82 -5.33 8.50
CA MET A 92 14.82 -4.41 9.02
C MET A 92 16.04 -5.19 9.54
N GLN A 93 17.19 -4.53 9.63
CA GLN A 93 18.43 -5.16 10.10
C GLN A 93 18.35 -5.66 11.56
N ASP A 94 17.49 -5.05 12.37
CA ASP A 94 17.19 -5.47 13.74
C ASP A 94 16.25 -6.70 13.82
N GLY A 95 15.89 -7.28 12.67
CA GLY A 95 14.99 -8.42 12.57
C GLY A 95 13.51 -8.05 12.66
N ARG A 96 13.14 -6.77 12.77
CA ARG A 96 11.73 -6.37 12.76
C ARG A 96 11.13 -6.55 11.36
N ARG A 97 9.87 -6.98 11.35
CA ARG A 97 9.07 -7.14 10.13
C ARG A 97 8.34 -5.83 9.91
N LYS A 98 8.47 -5.27 8.71
CA LYS A 98 7.79 -4.03 8.33
C LYS A 98 6.88 -4.33 7.15
N VAL A 99 5.63 -3.93 7.27
CA VAL A 99 4.64 -4.07 6.19
C VAL A 99 4.14 -2.67 5.84
N ARG A 100 3.92 -2.43 4.55
CA ARG A 100 3.27 -1.21 4.05
C ARG A 100 2.10 -1.57 3.17
N LEU A 101 0.93 -0.99 3.43
CA LEU A 101 -0.20 -1.08 2.51
C LEU A 101 -0.10 0.04 1.49
N VAL A 102 0.05 -0.31 0.22
CA VAL A 102 0.31 0.66 -0.85
C VAL A 102 -0.79 0.61 -1.90
N CYS A 103 -1.30 1.79 -2.23
CA CYS A 103 -2.22 1.99 -3.33
C CYS A 103 -1.48 2.03 -4.66
N GLY A 104 -1.99 1.31 -5.65
CA GLY A 104 -1.41 1.20 -6.99
C GLY A 104 -1.62 2.45 -7.86
N GLY A 105 -1.08 3.59 -7.45
CA GLY A 105 -1.26 4.89 -8.13
C GLY A 105 -0.90 4.93 -9.62
N HIS A 106 -0.07 3.98 -10.11
CA HIS A 106 0.20 3.82 -11.55
C HIS A 106 -1.03 3.57 -12.45
N LEU A 107 -2.18 3.21 -11.85
CA LEU A 107 -3.45 3.01 -12.56
C LEU A 107 -4.42 4.18 -12.40
N VAL A 108 -4.07 5.16 -11.56
CA VAL A 108 -4.84 6.39 -11.37
C VAL A 108 -4.31 7.43 -12.35
N ASP A 109 -5.21 8.01 -13.14
CA ASP A 109 -4.92 9.09 -14.07
C ASP A 109 -4.91 10.43 -13.31
N PRO A 110 -3.77 11.14 -13.22
CA PRO A 110 -3.66 12.41 -12.49
C PRO A 110 -4.21 13.62 -13.27
N ARG A 111 -4.79 13.41 -14.46
CA ARG A 111 -5.22 14.50 -15.35
C ARG A 111 -6.25 15.41 -14.67
N GLY A 112 -5.95 16.71 -14.69
CA GLY A 112 -6.81 17.77 -14.15
C GLY A 112 -6.45 18.23 -12.74
N ILE A 113 -5.49 17.60 -12.06
CA ILE A 113 -5.02 18.00 -10.73
C ILE A 113 -3.58 18.50 -10.83
N SER A 114 -3.34 19.71 -10.30
CA SER A 114 -1.99 20.29 -10.23
C SER A 114 -1.12 19.41 -9.31
N THR A 115 -0.27 18.59 -9.91
CA THR A 115 0.70 17.76 -9.19
C THR A 115 1.98 18.55 -8.97
N ARG A 116 1.92 19.66 -8.21
CA ARG A 116 3.11 20.41 -7.83
C ARG A 116 3.52 20.03 -6.41
N SER A 117 4.50 19.15 -6.28
CA SER A 117 5.14 18.88 -4.99
C SER A 117 6.10 20.01 -4.66
N THR A 118 5.84 20.74 -3.57
CA THR A 118 6.78 21.75 -3.03
C THR A 118 7.86 21.02 -2.23
N VAL A 119 8.74 20.30 -2.92
CA VAL A 119 9.85 19.61 -2.27
C VAL A 119 10.91 20.63 -1.86
N VAL A 120 11.22 20.67 -0.57
CA VAL A 120 12.37 21.42 -0.06
C VAL A 120 13.64 20.69 -0.51
N LYS A 121 14.58 21.41 -1.13
CA LYS A 121 15.86 20.81 -1.54
C LYS A 121 16.71 20.53 -0.30
N GLY A 122 17.46 19.43 -0.29
CA GLY A 122 18.37 19.12 0.83
C GLY A 122 19.35 20.27 1.14
N VAL A 123 19.81 20.99 0.11
CA VAL A 123 20.68 22.17 0.25
C VAL A 123 20.05 23.28 1.10
N SER A 124 18.74 23.53 0.97
CA SER A 124 18.06 24.54 1.80
C SER A 124 17.97 24.12 3.26
N VAL A 125 17.83 22.82 3.54
CA VAL A 125 17.85 22.30 4.92
C VAL A 125 19.25 22.48 5.52
N HIS A 126 20.29 22.11 4.79
CA HIS A 126 21.67 22.30 5.24
C HIS A 126 22.06 23.77 5.47
N LEU A 127 21.54 24.68 4.64
CA LEU A 127 21.74 26.12 4.86
C LEU A 127 21.10 26.58 6.18
N LEU A 128 19.90 26.07 6.48
CA LEU A 128 19.21 26.37 7.74
C LEU A 128 20.01 25.83 8.94
N ASP A 129 20.55 24.61 8.84
CA ASP A 129 21.40 24.01 9.89
C ASP A 129 22.67 24.84 10.13
N MET A 130 23.32 25.31 9.06
CA MET A 130 24.51 26.15 9.15
C MET A 130 24.21 27.47 9.87
N ILE A 131 23.07 28.10 9.55
CA ILE A 131 22.61 29.33 10.21
C ILE A 131 22.30 29.05 11.68
N ALA A 132 21.56 27.98 11.99
CA ALA A 132 21.22 27.61 13.36
C ALA A 132 22.48 27.36 14.21
N ASN A 133 23.49 26.70 13.63
CA ASN A 133 24.78 26.48 14.28
C ASN A 133 25.55 27.80 14.53
N HIS A 134 25.52 28.74 13.57
CA HIS A 134 26.14 30.06 13.75
C HIS A 134 25.50 30.86 14.90
N TYR A 135 24.19 30.71 15.11
CA TYR A 135 23.47 31.32 16.22
C TYR A 135 23.51 30.52 17.54
N GLY A 136 24.22 29.39 17.58
CA GLY A 136 24.30 28.53 18.77
C GLY A 136 22.98 27.86 19.16
N LEU A 137 22.07 27.67 18.20
CA LEU A 137 20.77 27.04 18.44
C LEU A 137 20.90 25.51 18.46
N THR A 138 20.09 24.86 19.30
CA THR A 138 20.00 23.39 19.31
C THR A 138 19.10 22.93 18.17
N ILE A 139 19.63 22.04 17.32
CA ILE A 139 18.91 21.47 16.18
C ILE A 139 18.32 20.12 16.60
N VAL A 140 17.02 19.93 16.40
CA VAL A 140 16.32 18.66 16.62
C VAL A 140 15.75 18.18 15.30
N HIS A 141 16.04 16.93 14.95
CA HIS A 141 15.51 16.29 13.75
C HIS A 141 14.37 15.37 14.16
N GLY A 142 13.21 15.53 13.51
CA GLY A 142 12.07 14.66 13.68
C GLY A 142 11.61 14.14 12.32
N ASP A 143 11.31 12.85 12.25
CA ASP A 143 10.59 12.27 11.12
C ASP A 143 9.11 12.16 11.47
N VAL A 144 8.24 12.54 10.53
CA VAL A 144 6.80 12.42 10.67
C VAL A 144 6.37 11.17 9.92
N GLY A 145 6.13 10.09 10.66
CA GLY A 145 5.56 8.87 10.11
C GLY A 145 4.21 9.15 9.46
N ASN A 146 3.95 8.52 8.31
CA ASN A 146 2.66 8.58 7.61
C ASN A 146 2.18 9.99 7.18
N ALA A 147 3.09 10.95 7.01
CA ALA A 147 2.77 12.35 6.69
C ALA A 147 1.89 12.57 5.44
N PHE A 148 1.88 11.64 4.48
CA PHE A 148 1.07 11.79 3.26
C PHE A 148 -0.40 11.42 3.44
N ILE A 149 -0.74 10.64 4.47
CA ILE A 149 -2.09 10.12 4.69
C ILE A 149 -2.99 11.17 5.38
N THR A 150 -2.39 12.19 5.99
CA THR A 150 -3.12 13.31 6.62
C THR A 150 -3.59 14.37 5.64
N ALA A 151 -3.15 14.31 4.38
CA ALA A 151 -3.55 15.26 3.35
C ALA A 151 -4.85 14.81 2.66
N ASN A 152 -5.79 15.72 2.50
CA ASN A 152 -7.04 15.43 1.79
C ASN A 152 -6.76 15.21 0.30
N CYS A 153 -7.19 14.06 -0.22
CA CYS A 153 -7.15 13.79 -1.66
C CYS A 153 -8.32 14.50 -2.36
N LEU A 154 -8.01 15.19 -3.46
CA LEU A 154 -9.03 15.79 -4.34
C LEU A 154 -9.63 14.74 -5.30
N GLU A 155 -8.90 13.66 -5.54
CA GLU A 155 -9.32 12.53 -6.38
C GLU A 155 -10.19 11.55 -5.59
N GLY A 156 -11.33 11.17 -6.17
CA GLY A 156 -12.15 10.10 -5.61
C GLY A 156 -11.60 8.73 -6.04
N ILE A 157 -10.89 8.03 -5.18
CA ILE A 157 -10.40 6.68 -5.47
C ILE A 157 -11.30 5.67 -4.78
N HIS A 158 -11.73 4.65 -5.53
CA HIS A 158 -12.37 3.47 -4.95
C HIS A 158 -11.43 2.28 -5.01
N LEU A 159 -11.48 1.48 -3.95
CA LEU A 159 -10.63 0.33 -3.75
C LEU A 159 -11.55 -0.89 -3.67
N ASP A 160 -11.34 -1.86 -4.55
CA ASP A 160 -11.93 -3.18 -4.30
C ASP A 160 -11.04 -3.89 -3.30
N LEU A 161 -11.63 -4.20 -2.16
CA LEU A 161 -11.07 -5.13 -1.19
C LEU A 161 -11.10 -6.52 -1.84
N SER A 162 -10.09 -6.84 -2.65
CA SER A 162 -9.90 -8.21 -3.11
C SER A 162 -9.83 -9.13 -1.90
N LEU A 163 -10.36 -10.35 -2.02
CA LEU A 163 -10.55 -11.31 -0.93
C LEU A 163 -9.31 -11.53 -0.05
N GLU A 164 -8.10 -11.25 -0.55
CA GLU A 164 -6.84 -11.37 0.22
C GLU A 164 -6.60 -10.17 1.14
N SER A 165 -6.80 -8.94 0.65
CA SER A 165 -6.68 -7.71 1.44
C SER A 165 -7.85 -7.59 2.43
N ALA A 166 -9.04 -7.99 2.00
CA ALA A 166 -10.25 -8.06 2.83
C ALA A 166 -10.10 -9.08 3.95
N LYS A 167 -9.49 -10.24 3.70
CA LYS A 167 -9.24 -11.25 4.74
C LYS A 167 -8.26 -10.77 5.79
N ALA A 168 -7.19 -10.06 5.40
CA ALA A 168 -6.29 -9.43 6.36
C ALA A 168 -7.04 -8.37 7.19
N LEU A 169 -7.83 -7.52 6.55
CA LEU A 169 -8.64 -6.51 7.26
C LEU A 169 -9.72 -7.15 8.18
N LEU A 170 -10.35 -8.25 7.74
CA LEU A 170 -11.42 -8.94 8.45
C LEU A 170 -10.93 -9.84 9.59
N LEU A 171 -9.78 -10.51 9.41
CA LEU A 171 -9.12 -11.29 10.49
C LEU A 171 -8.72 -10.38 11.65
N LEU A 172 -8.43 -9.11 11.37
CA LEU A 172 -8.04 -8.12 12.38
C LEU A 172 -9.24 -7.43 13.03
N LEU A 173 -10.31 -7.18 12.27
CA LEU A 173 -11.56 -6.62 12.81
C LEU A 173 -12.41 -7.63 13.61
N THR A 174 -12.04 -8.92 13.64
CA THR A 174 -12.78 -9.97 14.37
C THR A 174 -12.21 -10.30 15.75
N LYS A 175 -11.15 -9.63 16.22
CA LYS A 175 -10.80 -9.61 17.66
C LYS A 175 -11.74 -8.62 18.40
N PRO A 176 -12.50 -9.07 19.41
CA PRO A 176 -13.58 -8.29 20.00
C PRO A 176 -12.99 -7.29 21.00
N SER A 177 -12.86 -6.03 20.62
CA SER A 177 -12.72 -4.97 21.64
C SER A 177 -13.45 -3.67 21.36
N MET A 178 -14.11 -3.48 20.22
CA MET A 178 -15.05 -2.38 20.03
C MET A 178 -16.25 -2.82 19.25
N GLY A 179 -17.42 -2.73 19.88
CA GLY A 179 -18.70 -3.17 19.35
C GLY A 179 -19.11 -2.37 18.12
N SER A 180 -19.03 -3.01 16.96
CA SER A 180 -19.93 -2.70 15.84
C SER A 180 -20.11 -3.95 14.99
N LYS A 181 -21.36 -4.43 14.96
CA LYS A 181 -21.82 -5.56 14.13
C LYS A 181 -21.51 -5.28 12.66
N LEU A 182 -20.67 -6.10 12.03
CA LEU A 182 -20.67 -6.26 10.59
C LEU A 182 -20.94 -7.72 10.24
N VAL A 183 -22.16 -7.94 9.72
CA VAL A 183 -22.60 -9.20 9.12
C VAL A 183 -22.08 -9.22 7.68
N LEU A 184 -21.34 -10.25 7.30
CA LEU A 184 -20.92 -10.50 5.91
C LEU A 184 -21.65 -11.72 5.36
N GLN A 185 -22.44 -11.54 4.30
CA GLN A 185 -22.85 -12.62 3.41
C GLN A 185 -21.79 -12.82 2.32
N ARG A 186 -21.39 -14.08 2.13
CA ARG A 186 -20.51 -14.54 1.04
C ARG A 186 -21.28 -14.54 -0.29
N SER A 187 -20.58 -14.21 -1.37
CA SER A 187 -20.88 -14.73 -2.72
C SER A 187 -19.72 -15.57 -3.22
#